data_AF-A0A7Y3X9B2-F1
#
_entry.id   AF-A0A7Y3X9B2-F1
#
_cell.length_a   1.000
_cell.length_b   1.000
_cell.length_c   1.000
_cell.angle_alpha   90.00
_cell.angle_beta   90.00
_cell.angle_gamma   90.00
#
_symmetry.space_group_name_H-M   'P 1'
#
loop_
_entity.id
_entity.type
_entity.pdbx_description
1 polymer ?
#
loop_
_entity_poly.entity_id
_entity_poly.type
_entity_poly.pdbx_seq_one_letter_code
_entity_poly.pdbx_strand_id
1 'polypeptide(L)'
;MPSSNEDPYSEDTKKQALRMFDLGYSIQEIQYLLDIPSRRTIRKWFREFGKLPGLSEQYPDSLKEQCLLSYANGLPPKEIEDAVNVPADTITLWAAQAGISRERKYTLEEKQACLKLYERGNSSNAIFERTGIPAVTIRSWIAEAGIGRGQKRYSEEEKEHCIQLYLAGKSSTEVAKLTGIKGETIRSWLRKANLSRGSQGASGHPSV
;
A
#
# COMPACT_ATOMS: atom_id res chain seq x y z
N MET A 1 30.14 -3.50 5.73
CA MET A 1 29.05 -4.12 6.51
C MET A 1 28.29 -5.04 5.56
N PRO A 2 28.41 -6.37 5.68
CA PRO A 2 27.68 -7.28 4.81
C PRO A 2 26.20 -7.30 5.24
N SER A 3 25.31 -6.92 4.33
CA SER A 3 23.86 -7.04 4.49
C SER A 3 23.47 -8.50 4.42
N SER A 4 23.36 -9.17 5.57
CA SER A 4 22.79 -10.51 5.67
C SER A 4 21.30 -10.43 5.32
N ASN A 5 20.99 -10.74 4.08
CA ASN A 5 19.63 -10.97 3.58
C ASN A 5 19.20 -12.37 4.06
N GLU A 6 18.91 -12.51 5.36
CA GLU A 6 18.42 -13.76 5.92
C GLU A 6 16.98 -13.97 5.41
N ASP A 7 16.79 -15.03 4.61
CA ASP A 7 15.47 -15.43 4.14
C ASP A 7 14.59 -15.70 5.38
N PRO A 8 13.45 -15.01 5.58
CA PRO A 8 12.64 -15.12 6.79
C PRO A 8 11.84 -16.43 6.88
N TYR A 9 12.09 -17.38 5.99
CA TYR A 9 11.36 -18.64 5.87
C TYR A 9 12.30 -19.80 6.12
N SER A 10 11.87 -20.75 6.95
CA SER A 10 12.67 -21.94 7.26
C SER A 10 12.86 -22.81 6.02
N GLU A 11 13.97 -23.55 5.98
CA GLU A 11 14.24 -24.56 4.95
C GLU A 11 13.13 -25.63 4.90
N ASP A 12 12.42 -25.86 6.02
CA ASP A 12 11.28 -26.77 6.07
C ASP A 12 10.07 -26.22 5.30
N THR A 13 9.78 -24.91 5.39
CA THR A 13 8.73 -24.27 4.58
C THR A 13 9.05 -24.35 3.10
N LYS A 14 10.32 -24.16 2.72
CA LYS A 14 10.78 -24.30 1.32
C LYS A 14 10.58 -25.73 0.79
N LYS A 15 10.94 -26.74 1.60
CA LYS A 15 10.74 -28.17 1.27
C LYS A 15 9.26 -28.55 1.22
N GLN A 16 8.43 -27.98 2.09
CA GLN A 16 6.98 -28.23 2.08
C GLN A 16 6.33 -27.65 0.81
N ALA A 17 6.71 -26.44 0.41
CA ALA A 17 6.30 -25.85 -0.86
C ALA A 17 6.68 -26.75 -2.04
N LEU A 18 7.90 -27.31 -2.01
CA LEU A 18 8.37 -28.21 -3.05
C LEU A 18 7.56 -29.51 -3.12
N ARG A 19 7.25 -30.12 -1.97
CA ARG A 19 6.40 -31.32 -1.93
C ARG A 19 5.01 -31.06 -2.49
N MET A 20 4.40 -29.91 -2.14
CA MET A 20 3.10 -29.53 -2.70
C MET A 20 3.17 -29.33 -4.21
N PHE A 21 4.25 -28.75 -4.73
CA PHE A 21 4.44 -28.61 -6.17
C PHE A 21 4.59 -29.96 -6.88
N ASP A 22 5.37 -30.88 -6.31
CA ASP A 22 5.52 -32.24 -6.84
C ASP A 22 4.19 -33.03 -6.79
N LEU A 23 3.29 -32.70 -5.87
CA LEU A 23 1.92 -33.24 -5.79
C LEU A 23 0.94 -32.59 -6.79
N GLY A 24 1.40 -31.64 -7.61
CA GLY A 24 0.60 -30.99 -8.66
C GLY A 24 -0.14 -29.72 -8.22
N TYR A 25 0.12 -29.21 -7.02
CA TYR A 25 -0.48 -27.94 -6.58
C TYR A 25 0.11 -26.77 -7.35
N SER A 26 -0.75 -25.83 -7.74
CA SER A 26 -0.33 -24.58 -8.37
C SER A 26 0.41 -23.68 -7.37
N ILE A 27 1.29 -22.81 -7.89
CA ILE A 27 2.02 -21.84 -7.06
C ILE A 27 1.07 -20.93 -6.26
N GLN A 28 -0.13 -20.67 -6.78
CA GLN A 28 -1.15 -19.88 -6.08
C GLN A 28 -1.80 -20.66 -4.93
N GLU A 29 -2.07 -21.95 -5.11
CA GLU A 29 -2.57 -22.81 -4.03
C GLU A 29 -1.50 -22.99 -2.94
N ILE A 30 -0.24 -23.18 -3.34
CA ILE A 30 0.89 -23.27 -2.41
C ILE A 30 1.05 -21.97 -1.62
N GLN A 31 0.85 -20.81 -2.28
CA GLN A 31 0.85 -19.51 -1.62
C GLN A 31 -0.21 -19.44 -0.52
N TYR A 32 -1.44 -19.84 -0.84
CA TYR A 32 -2.55 -19.81 0.10
C TYR A 32 -2.36 -20.80 1.25
N LEU A 33 -1.91 -22.01 0.96
CA LEU A 33 -1.73 -23.08 1.94
C LEU A 33 -0.57 -22.83 2.91
N LEU A 34 0.46 -22.12 2.48
CA LEU A 34 1.64 -21.80 3.29
C LEU A 34 1.63 -20.38 3.85
N ASP A 35 0.54 -19.63 3.64
CA ASP A 35 0.39 -18.23 4.03
C ASP A 35 1.58 -17.35 3.59
N ILE A 36 2.07 -17.59 2.38
CA ILE A 36 3.24 -16.86 1.86
C ILE A 36 2.74 -15.56 1.21
N PRO A 37 3.23 -14.39 1.62
CA PRO A 37 2.73 -13.12 1.11
C PRO A 37 3.06 -12.89 -0.37
N SER A 38 4.05 -13.60 -0.93
CA SER A 38 4.52 -13.37 -2.30
C SER A 38 4.79 -14.66 -3.08
N ARG A 39 4.09 -14.80 -4.22
CA ARG A 39 4.35 -15.85 -5.23
C ARG A 39 5.77 -15.79 -5.79
N ARG A 40 6.40 -14.61 -5.76
CA ARG A 40 7.80 -14.40 -6.18
C ARG A 40 8.76 -15.20 -5.30
N THR A 41 8.49 -15.27 -3.99
CA THR A 41 9.31 -16.00 -3.03
C THR A 41 9.29 -17.51 -3.33
N ILE A 42 8.10 -18.06 -3.57
CA ILE A 42 7.93 -19.48 -3.93
C ILE A 42 8.65 -19.80 -5.25
N ARG A 43 8.53 -18.93 -6.26
CA ARG A 43 9.24 -19.09 -7.54
C ARG A 43 10.75 -18.98 -7.41
N LYS A 44 11.26 -18.12 -6.51
CA LYS A 44 12.69 -18.04 -6.19
C LYS A 44 13.17 -19.39 -5.66
N TRP A 45 12.45 -19.98 -4.70
CA TRP A 45 12.79 -21.30 -4.16
C TRP A 45 12.77 -22.38 -5.23
N PHE A 46 11.74 -22.43 -6.08
CA PHE A 46 11.69 -23.47 -7.11
C PHE A 46 12.78 -23.34 -8.18
N ARG A 47 13.28 -22.12 -8.42
CA ARG A 47 14.50 -21.90 -9.23
C ARG A 47 15.76 -22.35 -8.49
N GLU A 48 15.88 -22.06 -7.19
CA GLU A 48 16.97 -22.55 -6.34
C GLU A 48 17.01 -24.09 -6.28
N PHE A 49 15.85 -24.75 -6.27
CA PHE A 49 15.72 -26.21 -6.32
C PHE A 49 15.81 -26.81 -7.74
N GLY A 50 16.00 -25.99 -8.78
CA GLY A 50 16.08 -26.46 -10.18
C GLY A 50 14.79 -27.12 -10.71
N LYS A 51 13.64 -26.85 -10.08
CA LYS A 51 12.34 -27.47 -10.38
C LYS A 51 11.48 -26.63 -11.32
N LEU A 52 11.84 -25.37 -11.49
CA LEU A 52 11.38 -24.56 -12.62
C LEU A 52 12.52 -24.44 -13.62
N PRO A 53 12.28 -24.68 -14.93
CA PRO A 53 13.26 -24.36 -15.96
C PRO A 53 13.66 -22.89 -15.86
N GLY A 54 14.90 -22.57 -16.24
CA GLY A 54 15.34 -21.19 -16.32
C GLY A 54 14.37 -20.41 -17.21
N LEU A 55 14.14 -19.10 -16.95
CA LEU A 55 13.19 -18.33 -17.77
C LEU A 55 13.55 -18.36 -19.27
N SER A 56 14.79 -18.67 -19.60
CA SER A 56 15.30 -18.82 -20.96
C SER A 56 14.92 -20.14 -21.64
N GLU A 57 14.64 -21.20 -20.88
CA GLU A 57 14.23 -22.52 -21.42
C GLU A 57 12.70 -22.62 -21.56
N GLN A 58 11.96 -21.84 -20.76
CA GLN A 58 10.49 -21.90 -20.71
C GLN A 58 9.80 -21.08 -21.80
N TYR A 59 10.44 -20.03 -22.31
CA TYR A 59 9.83 -19.10 -23.26
C TYR A 59 10.74 -18.89 -24.48
N PRO A 60 10.21 -18.99 -25.71
CA PRO A 60 10.99 -18.71 -26.90
C PRO A 60 11.39 -17.23 -26.96
N ASP A 61 12.55 -16.94 -27.57
CA ASP A 61 13.10 -15.59 -27.66
C ASP A 61 12.15 -14.59 -28.34
N SER A 62 11.34 -15.06 -29.31
CA SER A 62 10.31 -14.26 -29.96
C SER A 62 9.24 -13.74 -29.00
N LEU A 63 8.88 -14.53 -27.98
CA LEU A 63 7.90 -14.14 -26.96
C LEU A 63 8.48 -13.11 -26.01
N LYS A 64 9.77 -13.25 -25.66
CA LYS A 64 10.51 -12.29 -24.86
C LYS A 64 10.60 -10.95 -25.59
N GLU A 65 10.96 -10.94 -26.87
CA GLU A 65 10.98 -9.74 -27.70
C GLU A 65 9.61 -9.06 -27.79
N GLN A 66 8.53 -9.84 -28.01
CA GLN A 66 7.17 -9.32 -28.02
C GLN A 66 6.81 -8.64 -26.68
N CYS A 67 7.12 -9.27 -25.55
CA CYS A 67 6.88 -8.71 -24.22
C CYS A 67 7.67 -7.42 -23.99
N LEU A 68 8.93 -7.38 -24.42
CA LEU A 68 9.79 -6.20 -24.30
C LEU A 68 9.29 -5.04 -25.17
N LEU A 69 8.83 -5.33 -26.39
CA LEU A 69 8.23 -4.35 -27.29
C LEU A 69 6.93 -3.77 -26.70
N SER A 70 6.03 -4.63 -26.22
CA SER A 70 4.80 -4.22 -25.54
C SER A 70 5.09 -3.36 -24.30
N TYR A 71 6.10 -3.73 -23.52
CA TYR A 71 6.53 -2.98 -22.33
C TYR A 71 7.14 -1.62 -22.69
N ALA A 72 7.96 -1.56 -23.74
CA ALA A 72 8.52 -0.31 -24.28
C ALA A 72 7.42 0.63 -24.78
N ASN A 73 6.35 0.08 -25.37
CA ASN A 73 5.16 0.82 -25.82
C ASN A 73 4.25 1.30 -24.68
N GLY A 74 4.64 1.11 -23.41
CA GLY A 74 3.91 1.66 -22.27
C GLY A 74 2.83 0.76 -21.66
N LEU A 75 2.61 -0.45 -22.20
CA LEU A 75 1.65 -1.39 -21.63
C LEU A 75 2.08 -1.82 -20.22
N PRO A 76 1.16 -1.88 -19.24
CA PRO A 76 1.49 -2.35 -17.91
C PRO A 76 1.79 -3.87 -17.95
N PRO A 77 2.76 -4.36 -17.16
CA PRO A 77 3.13 -5.77 -17.12
C PRO A 77 1.97 -6.76 -16.94
N LYS A 78 0.91 -6.33 -16.24
CA LYS A 78 -0.28 -7.14 -16.02
C LYS A 78 -1.12 -7.32 -17.29
N GLU A 79 -1.28 -6.27 -18.10
CA GLU A 79 -1.98 -6.39 -19.39
C GLU A 79 -1.18 -7.22 -20.39
N ILE A 80 0.16 -7.15 -20.33
CA ILE A 80 1.03 -8.00 -21.13
C ILE A 80 0.94 -9.46 -20.66
N GLU A 81 0.86 -9.69 -19.35
CA GLU A 81 0.61 -11.02 -18.77
C GLU A 81 -0.73 -11.59 -19.23
N ASP A 82 -1.81 -10.80 -19.19
CA ASP A 82 -3.14 -11.24 -19.63
C ASP A 82 -3.16 -11.58 -21.14
N ALA A 83 -2.36 -10.89 -21.96
CA ALA A 83 -2.30 -11.10 -23.41
C ALA A 83 -1.39 -12.27 -23.82
N VAL A 84 -0.26 -12.46 -23.15
CA VAL A 84 0.82 -13.37 -23.57
C VAL A 84 0.97 -14.57 -22.61
N ASN A 85 0.22 -14.59 -21.51
CA ASN A 85 0.28 -15.57 -20.43
C ASN A 85 1.70 -15.73 -19.82
N VAL A 86 2.50 -14.66 -19.90
CA VAL A 86 3.82 -14.58 -19.28
C VAL A 86 3.67 -13.76 -17.99
N PRO A 87 4.13 -14.25 -16.83
CA PRO A 87 3.95 -13.53 -15.59
C PRO A 87 4.53 -12.11 -15.58
N ALA A 88 3.80 -11.13 -15.03
CA ALA A 88 4.22 -9.72 -14.97
C ALA A 88 5.63 -9.51 -14.38
N ASP A 89 6.00 -10.30 -13.37
CA ASP A 89 7.32 -10.27 -12.75
C ASP A 89 8.44 -10.70 -13.71
N THR A 90 8.15 -11.66 -14.59
CA THR A 90 9.08 -12.11 -15.65
C THR A 90 9.29 -11.01 -16.67
N ILE A 91 8.20 -10.38 -17.13
CA ILE A 91 8.25 -9.28 -18.09
C ILE A 91 9.05 -8.11 -17.51
N THR A 92 8.80 -7.76 -16.24
CA THR A 92 9.53 -6.71 -15.53
C THR A 92 11.02 -7.05 -15.39
N LEU A 93 11.36 -8.31 -15.12
CA LEU A 93 12.75 -8.78 -15.05
C LEU A 93 13.44 -8.69 -16.42
N TRP A 94 12.79 -9.12 -17.50
CA TRP A 94 13.34 -9.00 -18.84
C TRP A 94 13.56 -7.54 -19.23
N ALA A 95 12.60 -6.66 -18.93
CA ALA A 95 12.73 -5.23 -19.18
C ALA A 95 13.92 -4.64 -18.41
N ALA A 96 14.08 -5.01 -17.13
CA ALA A 96 15.23 -4.58 -16.33
C ALA A 96 16.58 -5.10 -16.88
N GLN A 97 16.63 -6.35 -17.34
CA GLN A 97 17.83 -6.94 -17.96
C GLN A 97 18.17 -6.28 -19.31
N ALA A 98 17.16 -5.89 -20.08
CA ALA A 98 17.31 -5.17 -21.35
C ALA A 98 17.56 -3.66 -21.16
N GLY A 99 17.54 -3.16 -19.92
CA GLY A 99 17.64 -1.72 -19.64
C GLY A 99 16.44 -0.90 -20.11
N ILE A 100 15.33 -1.54 -20.47
CA ILE A 100 14.12 -0.90 -20.95
C ILE A 100 13.32 -0.44 -19.75
N SER A 101 13.20 0.87 -19.59
CA SER A 101 12.28 1.48 -18.62
C SER A 101 11.01 1.92 -19.32
N ARG A 102 9.87 1.71 -18.68
CA ARG A 102 8.61 2.26 -19.17
C ARG A 102 8.67 3.79 -19.11
N GLU A 103 8.13 4.46 -20.12
CA GLU A 103 7.99 5.91 -20.10
C GLU A 103 7.26 6.36 -18.83
N ARG A 104 7.79 7.41 -18.20
CA ARG A 104 7.18 7.98 -17.00
C ARG A 104 5.83 8.57 -17.42
N LYS A 105 4.76 8.06 -16.82
CA LYS A 105 3.38 8.51 -17.06
C LYS A 105 3.17 10.02 -16.82
N TYR A 106 4.03 10.64 -16.02
CA TYR A 106 3.99 12.06 -15.73
C TYR A 106 5.37 12.68 -15.89
N THR A 107 5.40 13.84 -16.51
CA THR A 107 6.61 14.66 -16.69
C THR A 107 7.04 15.30 -15.37
N LEU A 108 8.30 15.73 -15.30
CA LEU A 108 8.80 16.47 -14.15
C LEU A 108 8.08 17.83 -14.00
N GLU A 109 7.70 18.45 -15.11
CA GLU A 109 6.98 19.72 -15.15
C GLU A 109 5.59 19.59 -14.51
N GLU A 110 4.85 18.52 -14.82
CA GLU A 110 3.55 18.22 -14.20
C GLU A 110 3.67 18.01 -12.69
N LYS A 111 4.72 17.29 -12.25
CA LYS A 111 5.02 17.14 -10.82
C LYS A 111 5.26 18.48 -10.15
N GLN A 112 6.10 19.33 -10.74
CA GLN A 112 6.40 20.66 -10.20
C GLN A 112 5.18 21.59 -10.20
N ALA A 113 4.35 21.55 -11.24
CA ALA A 113 3.11 22.33 -11.31
C ALA A 113 2.15 21.95 -10.18
N CYS A 114 1.99 20.64 -9.90
CA CYS A 114 1.18 20.16 -8.79
C CYS A 114 1.70 20.64 -7.43
N LEU A 115 3.01 20.59 -7.20
CA LEU A 115 3.62 21.04 -5.95
C LEU A 115 3.41 22.55 -5.75
N LYS A 116 3.64 23.38 -6.77
CA LYS A 116 3.38 24.82 -6.73
C LYS A 116 1.91 25.15 -6.44
N LEU A 117 0.97 24.40 -7.01
CA LEU A 117 -0.45 24.57 -6.74
C LEU A 117 -0.80 24.22 -5.28
N TYR A 118 -0.17 23.19 -4.72
CA TYR A 118 -0.36 22.80 -3.33
C TYR A 118 0.20 23.84 -2.35
N GLU A 119 1.39 24.37 -2.62
CA GLU A 119 2.01 25.48 -1.86
C GLU A 119 1.11 26.72 -1.83
N ARG A 120 0.43 27.03 -2.94
CA ARG A 120 -0.56 28.12 -3.03
C ARG A 120 -1.85 27.88 -2.25
N GLY A 121 -1.98 26.75 -1.55
CA GLY A 121 -3.13 26.48 -0.69
C GLY A 121 -4.18 25.54 -1.29
N ASN A 122 -4.02 25.05 -2.52
CA ASN A 122 -5.02 24.17 -3.14
C ASN A 122 -5.00 22.78 -2.49
N SER A 123 -6.18 22.17 -2.36
CA SER A 123 -6.30 20.79 -1.89
C SER A 123 -5.89 19.80 -2.99
N SER A 124 -5.47 18.59 -2.62
CA SER A 124 -5.11 17.56 -3.62
C SER A 124 -6.25 17.24 -4.59
N ASN A 125 -7.52 17.37 -4.16
CA ASN A 125 -8.68 17.21 -5.03
C ASN A 125 -8.83 18.39 -6.00
N ALA A 126 -8.67 19.63 -5.52
CA ALA A 126 -8.71 20.80 -6.40
C ALA A 126 -7.57 20.80 -7.44
N ILE A 127 -6.43 20.22 -7.10
CA ILE A 127 -5.32 20.01 -8.04
C ILE A 127 -5.69 18.93 -9.07
N PHE A 128 -6.28 17.81 -8.64
CA PHE A 128 -6.79 16.78 -9.55
C PHE A 128 -7.79 17.34 -10.56
N GLU A 129 -8.76 18.14 -10.12
CA GLU A 129 -9.75 18.77 -11.04
C GLU A 129 -9.08 19.68 -12.08
N ARG A 130 -7.91 20.25 -11.77
CA ARG A 130 -7.20 21.17 -12.67
C ARG A 130 -6.19 20.48 -13.59
N THR A 131 -5.55 19.41 -13.12
CA THR A 131 -4.45 18.76 -13.83
C THR A 131 -4.81 17.37 -14.38
N GLY A 132 -5.94 16.80 -13.95
CA GLY A 132 -6.34 15.42 -14.24
C GLY A 132 -5.46 14.36 -13.54
N ILE A 133 -4.47 14.77 -12.75
CA ILE A 133 -3.53 13.85 -12.10
C ILE A 133 -4.16 13.31 -10.81
N PRO A 134 -4.27 11.98 -10.64
CA PRO A 134 -4.95 11.40 -9.49
C PRO A 134 -4.45 11.94 -8.15
N ALA A 135 -5.38 12.24 -7.24
CA ALA A 135 -5.08 12.80 -5.93
C ALA A 135 -4.11 11.92 -5.11
N VAL A 136 -4.09 10.60 -5.32
CA VAL A 136 -3.13 9.68 -4.70
C VAL A 136 -1.69 9.94 -5.14
N THR A 137 -1.47 10.17 -6.44
CA THR A 137 -0.17 10.52 -7.02
C THR A 137 0.30 11.86 -6.49
N ILE A 138 -0.60 12.86 -6.46
CA ILE A 138 -0.32 14.19 -5.91
C ILE A 138 0.10 14.09 -4.43
N ARG A 139 -0.61 13.31 -3.62
CA ARG A 139 -0.25 13.08 -2.20
C ARG A 139 1.12 12.42 -2.05
N SER A 140 1.46 11.45 -2.90
CA SER A 140 2.80 10.84 -2.91
C SER A 140 3.88 11.90 -3.18
N TRP A 141 3.69 12.74 -4.20
CA TRP A 141 4.65 13.80 -4.52
C TRP A 141 4.80 14.84 -3.41
N ILE A 142 3.70 15.23 -2.76
CA ILE A 142 3.73 16.15 -1.61
C ILE A 142 4.50 15.52 -0.44
N ALA A 143 4.29 14.22 -0.19
CA ALA A 143 4.99 13.49 0.86
C ALA A 143 6.49 13.36 0.56
N GLU A 144 6.86 13.00 -0.67
CA GLU A 144 8.26 12.96 -1.14
C GLU A 144 8.95 14.32 -1.04
N ALA A 145 8.22 15.40 -1.34
CA ALA A 145 8.75 16.77 -1.29
C ALA A 145 8.76 17.35 0.13
N GLY A 146 8.18 16.65 1.12
CA GLY A 146 8.13 17.13 2.51
C GLY A 146 7.24 18.35 2.74
N ILE A 147 6.41 18.75 1.77
CA ILE A 147 5.57 19.97 1.80
C ILE A 147 4.23 19.71 2.51
N GLY A 148 4.00 18.48 2.99
CA GLY A 148 2.74 18.11 3.62
C GLY A 148 2.37 19.08 4.74
N ARG A 149 1.14 19.59 4.72
CA ARG A 149 0.59 20.33 5.87
C ARG A 149 0.61 19.36 7.04
N GLY A 150 1.56 19.56 7.97
CA GLY A 150 1.73 18.69 9.11
C GLY A 150 0.39 18.43 9.76
N GLN A 151 0.05 17.15 9.95
CA GLN A 151 -1.07 16.81 10.83
C GLN A 151 -0.75 17.42 12.19
N LYS A 152 -1.63 18.28 12.72
CA LYS A 152 -1.47 18.80 14.07
C LYS A 152 -1.44 17.59 15.01
N ARG A 153 -0.25 17.24 15.48
CA ARG A 153 -0.05 16.16 16.44
C ARG A 153 -0.37 16.74 17.81
N TYR A 154 -1.39 16.19 18.42
CA TYR A 154 -1.71 16.48 19.82
C TYR A 154 -0.79 15.65 20.71
N SER A 155 -0.36 16.21 21.85
CA SER A 155 0.44 15.46 22.82
C SER A 155 -0.41 14.36 23.47
N GLU A 156 0.25 13.35 24.03
CA GLU A 156 -0.49 12.34 24.81
C GLU A 156 -1.12 12.96 26.07
N GLU A 157 -0.52 14.01 26.66
CA GLU A 157 -1.15 14.71 27.79
C GLU A 157 -2.45 15.41 27.38
N GLU A 158 -2.49 16.06 26.20
CA GLU A 158 -3.71 16.70 25.68
C GLU A 158 -4.82 15.66 25.47
N LYS A 159 -4.46 14.47 24.98
CA LYS A 159 -5.38 13.37 24.76
C LYS A 159 -5.88 12.77 26.07
N GLU A 160 -5.01 12.52 27.03
CA GLU A 160 -5.38 12.04 28.37
C GLU A 160 -6.26 13.04 29.11
N HIS A 161 -5.94 14.34 29.03
CA HIS A 161 -6.75 15.40 29.62
C HIS A 161 -8.17 15.42 29.03
N CYS A 162 -8.30 15.26 27.71
CA CYS A 162 -9.62 15.14 27.06
C CYS A 162 -10.41 13.92 27.54
N ILE A 163 -9.73 12.78 27.74
CA ILE A 163 -10.35 11.54 28.22
C ILE A 163 -10.81 11.71 29.67
N GLN A 164 -9.99 12.31 30.54
CA GLN A 164 -10.33 12.59 31.93
C GLN A 164 -11.55 13.51 32.05
N LEU A 165 -11.62 14.58 31.26
CA LEU A 165 -12.78 15.48 31.24
C LEU A 165 -14.06 14.74 30.80
N TYR A 166 -13.95 13.81 29.85
CA TYR A 166 -15.07 12.97 29.42
C TYR A 166 -15.52 11.99 30.52
N LEU A 167 -14.59 11.35 31.22
CA LEU A 167 -14.86 10.47 32.36
C LEU A 167 -15.47 11.23 33.55
N ALA A 168 -15.11 12.50 33.73
CA ALA A 168 -15.74 13.42 34.69
C ALA A 168 -17.17 13.85 34.28
N GLY A 169 -17.73 13.25 33.22
CA GLY A 169 -19.12 13.43 32.80
C GLY A 169 -19.36 14.47 31.72
N LYS A 170 -18.33 15.25 31.32
CA LYS A 170 -18.47 16.28 30.28
C LYS A 170 -18.74 15.66 28.91
N SER A 171 -19.58 16.32 28.13
CA SER A 171 -19.86 15.90 26.75
C SER A 171 -18.70 16.24 25.81
N SER A 172 -18.57 15.54 24.68
CA SER A 172 -17.49 15.80 23.71
C SER A 172 -17.50 17.23 23.16
N THR A 173 -18.66 17.89 23.16
CA THR A 173 -18.81 19.30 22.76
C THR A 173 -18.32 20.26 23.84
N GLU A 174 -18.55 19.96 25.12
CA GLU A 174 -17.99 20.72 26.24
C GLU A 174 -16.47 20.56 26.34
N VAL A 175 -15.96 19.33 26.20
CA VAL A 175 -14.51 19.07 26.17
C VAL A 175 -13.86 19.84 25.01
N ALA A 176 -14.49 19.87 23.83
CA ALA A 176 -14.00 20.66 22.70
C ALA A 176 -13.94 22.16 22.98
N LYS A 177 -14.92 22.72 23.71
CA LYS A 177 -14.91 24.12 24.12
C LYS A 177 -13.80 24.43 25.14
N LEU A 178 -13.56 23.52 26.08
CA LEU A 178 -12.56 23.70 27.14
C LEU A 178 -11.13 23.56 26.64
N THR A 179 -10.88 22.64 25.71
CA THR A 179 -9.53 22.31 25.22
C THR A 179 -9.18 23.00 23.89
N GLY A 180 -10.17 23.57 23.19
CA GLY A 180 -9.99 24.11 21.83
C GLY A 180 -9.77 23.02 20.77
N ILE A 181 -9.86 21.74 21.13
CA ILE A 181 -9.68 20.60 20.22
C ILE A 181 -11.02 20.30 19.54
N LYS A 182 -10.99 20.01 18.24
CA LYS A 182 -12.23 19.69 17.50
C LYS A 182 -12.91 18.46 18.11
N GLY A 183 -14.22 18.55 18.33
CA GLY A 183 -15.01 17.46 18.92
C GLY A 183 -14.97 16.15 18.12
N GLU A 184 -14.68 16.21 16.82
CA GLU A 184 -14.46 15.03 15.98
C GLU A 184 -13.17 14.28 16.33
N THR A 185 -12.08 15.01 16.59
CA THR A 185 -10.82 14.45 17.08
C THR A 185 -11.02 13.76 18.43
N ILE A 186 -11.72 14.43 19.35
CA ILE A 186 -12.04 13.88 20.68
C ILE A 186 -12.88 12.60 20.55
N ARG A 187 -13.93 12.60 19.70
CA ARG A 187 -14.74 11.40 19.43
C ARG A 187 -13.92 10.24 18.87
N SER A 188 -12.94 10.52 18.00
CA SER A 188 -12.02 9.52 17.46
C SER A 188 -11.15 8.91 18.57
N TRP A 189 -10.61 9.72 19.49
CA TRP A 189 -9.86 9.22 20.65
C TRP A 189 -10.72 8.38 21.60
N LEU A 190 -11.93 8.83 21.91
CA LEU A 190 -12.87 8.09 22.74
C LEU A 190 -13.26 6.75 22.11
N ARG A 191 -13.48 6.71 20.79
CA ARG A 191 -13.74 5.45 20.07
C ARG A 191 -12.53 4.51 20.15
N LYS A 192 -11.31 5.02 19.95
CA LYS A 192 -10.07 4.21 20.10
C LYS A 192 -9.87 3.69 21.53
N ALA A 193 -10.31 4.46 22.52
CA ALA A 193 -10.30 4.06 23.93
C ALA A 193 -11.50 3.19 24.34
N ASN A 194 -12.42 2.85 23.42
CA ASN A 194 -13.68 2.15 23.70
C ASN A 194 -14.59 2.87 24.73
N LEU A 195 -14.48 4.19 24.84
CA LEU A 195 -15.23 5.03 25.77
C LEU A 195 -16.42 5.76 25.11
N SER A 196 -16.76 5.44 23.85
CA SER A 196 -17.87 6.12 23.18
C SER A 196 -19.21 5.76 23.83
N ARG A 197 -19.92 6.77 24.38
CA ARG A 197 -21.35 6.66 24.72
C ARG A 197 -22.14 6.33 23.44
N GLY A 198 -22.37 5.04 23.21
CA GLY A 198 -23.03 4.53 22.03
C GLY A 198 -23.48 3.09 22.20
N SER A 199 -24.35 2.84 23.20
CA SER A 199 -25.44 1.82 23.18
C SER A 199 -26.22 1.69 24.51
N GLN A 200 -26.12 2.62 25.46
CA GLN A 200 -26.93 2.57 26.69
C GLN A 200 -27.77 3.84 26.78
N GLY A 201 -29.00 3.77 26.28
CA GLY A 201 -29.96 4.86 26.35
C GLY A 201 -31.34 4.45 25.85
N ALA A 202 -32.12 3.80 26.71
CA ALA A 202 -33.59 3.89 26.73
C ALA A 202 -34.20 3.27 28.01
N SER A 203 -33.96 3.86 29.18
CA SER A 203 -34.89 3.77 30.32
C SER A 203 -34.50 4.73 31.42
N GLY A 204 -35.40 5.65 31.78
CA GLY A 204 -35.32 6.40 33.04
C GLY A 204 -35.42 7.91 32.91
N HIS A 205 -36.53 8.39 32.32
CA HIS A 205 -37.03 9.72 32.64
C HIS A 205 -38.17 9.53 33.65
N PRO A 206 -38.07 9.96 34.91
CA PRO A 206 -39.25 10.21 35.71
C PRO A 206 -39.63 11.67 35.55
N SER A 207 -40.83 11.86 35.01
CA SER A 207 -41.57 13.11 35.12
C SER A 207 -42.09 13.29 36.54
N VAL A 208 -42.17 14.57 36.91
CA VAL A 208 -42.84 15.21 38.07
C VAL A 208 -42.13 15.06 39.42
#